data_AF-V5A8J8-F1
#
_entry.id   AF-V5A8J8-F1
#
_cell.length_a   1.000
_cell.length_b   1.000
_cell.length_c   1.000
_cell.angle_alpha   90.00
_cell.angle_beta   90.00
_cell.angle_gamma   90.00
#
_symmetry.space_group_name_H-M   'P 1'
#
loop_
_entity.id
_entity.type
_entity.pdbx_description
1 polymer ?
#
loop_
_entity_poly.entity_id
_entity_poly.type
_entity_poly.pdbx_seq_one_letter_code
_entity_poly.pdbx_strand_id
1 'polypeptide(L)' 'MREDVPGSDLKELLSTGGVGYEPSRDGERKRITVRGRQISEATAQINTRVKDSNGDIAEAFDEA' A
#
# COMPACT_ATOMS: atom_id res chain seq x y z
N MET A 1 2.07 1.58 -0.65
CA MET A 1 3.41 1.06 -0.30
C MET A 1 3.40 -0.44 -0.53
N ARG A 2 4.48 -1.02 -1.06
CA ARG A 2 4.53 -2.43 -1.45
C ARG A 2 5.26 -3.28 -0.40
N GLU A 3 4.62 -4.33 0.09
CA GLU A 3 5.04 -5.10 1.28
C GLU A 3 6.37 -5.85 1.11
N ASP A 4 6.60 -6.45 -0.07
CA ASP A 4 7.80 -7.21 -0.40
C ASP A 4 9.02 -6.33 -0.75
N VAL A 5 8.84 -5.01 -0.81
CA VAL A 5 9.92 -4.07 -1.15
C VAL A 5 10.47 -3.44 0.13
N PRO A 6 11.73 -3.70 0.52
CA PRO A 6 12.30 -3.15 1.75
C PRO A 6 12.68 -1.67 1.59
N GLY A 7 12.70 -0.94 2.71
CA GLY A 7 13.05 0.49 2.78
C GLY A 7 11.87 1.42 2.52
N SER A 8 12.12 2.72 2.60
CA SER A 8 11.13 3.80 2.46
C SER A 8 11.18 4.53 1.11
N ASP A 9 12.24 4.28 0.32
CA ASP A 9 12.47 4.92 -0.97
C ASP A 9 11.63 4.33 -2.10
N LEU A 10 11.62 5.03 -3.23
CA LEU A 10 11.09 4.54 -4.50
C LEU A 10 12.07 3.53 -5.11
N LYS A 11 11.53 2.41 -5.61
CA LYS A 11 12.29 1.41 -6.35
C LYS A 11 11.59 1.05 -7.64
N GLU A 12 12.38 0.88 -8.68
CA GLU A 12 11.94 0.41 -9.98
C GLU A 12 12.11 -1.11 -10.06
N LEU A 13 11.06 -1.83 -10.45
CA LEU A 13 11.09 -3.29 -10.57
C LEU A 13 10.22 -3.78 -11.73
N LEU A 14 10.52 -4.97 -12.24
CA LEU A 14 9.69 -5.64 -13.24
C LEU A 14 8.56 -6.42 -12.55
N SER A 15 7.33 -5.91 -12.67
CA SER A 15 6.15 -6.49 -12.01
C SER A 15 5.33 -7.33 -12.99
N THR A 16 4.74 -8.41 -12.48
CA THR A 16 3.74 -9.24 -13.18
C THR A 16 2.31 -8.91 -12.74
N GLY A 17 2.12 -7.98 -11.79
CA GLY A 17 0.82 -7.55 -11.27
C GLY A 17 0.88 -7.12 -9.80
N GLY A 18 -0.29 -6.89 -9.19
CA GLY A 18 -0.46 -6.59 -7.76
C GLY A 18 -0.35 -5.10 -7.40
N VAL A 19 0.14 -4.80 -6.20
CA VAL A 19 0.17 -3.43 -5.67
C VAL A 19 0.99 -2.50 -6.57
N GLY A 20 0.29 -1.51 -7.16
CA GLY A 20 0.87 -0.52 -8.07
C GLY A 20 0.85 -0.91 -9.55
N TYR A 21 0.33 -2.09 -9.91
CA TYR A 21 0.18 -2.50 -11.31
C TYR A 21 -0.91 -3.56 -11.51
N GLU A 22 -1.95 -3.19 -12.24
CA GLU A 22 -2.97 -4.11 -12.75
C GLU A 22 -2.64 -4.49 -14.21
N PRO A 23 -2.29 -5.75 -14.50
CA PRO A 23 -2.01 -6.21 -15.87
C PRO A 23 -3.26 -6.16 -16.76
N SER A 24 -3.10 -5.86 -18.06
CA SER A 24 -4.23 -5.82 -19.00
C SER A 24 -4.46 -7.14 -19.75
N ARG A 25 -3.48 -8.03 -19.74
CA ARG A 25 -3.50 -9.33 -20.43
C ARG A 25 -2.66 -10.36 -19.69
N ASP A 26 -2.95 -11.63 -19.95
CA ASP A 26 -2.19 -12.72 -19.37
C ASP A 26 -0.71 -12.69 -19.82
N GLY A 27 0.18 -12.97 -18.88
CA GLY A 27 1.63 -12.92 -19.10
C GLY A 27 2.23 -11.52 -19.28
N GLU A 28 1.46 -10.43 -19.12
CA GLU A 28 2.02 -9.08 -19.18
C GLU A 28 2.97 -8.82 -18.00
N ARG A 29 4.12 -8.22 -18.33
CA ARG A 29 5.07 -7.72 -17.34
C ARG A 29 5.38 -6.27 -17.67
N LYS A 30 5.40 -5.42 -16.65
CA LYS A 30 5.72 -4.01 -16.80
C LYS A 30 6.71 -3.56 -15.75
N ARG A 31 7.67 -2.73 -16.18
CA ARG A 31 8.56 -2.06 -15.25
C ARG A 31 7.83 -0.88 -14.63
N ILE A 32 7.72 -0.89 -13.30
CA ILE A 32 6.99 0.10 -12.52
C ILE A 32 7.86 0.62 -11.39
N THR A 33 7.56 1.83 -10.94
CA THR A 33 8.18 2.41 -9.75
C THR A 33 7.19 2.37 -8.60
N VAL A 34 7.61 1.80 -7.48
CA VAL A 34 6.80 1.66 -6.27
C VAL A 34 7.58 2.09 -5.04
N ARG A 35 6.89 2.58 -4.01
CA ARG A 35 7.49 2.88 -2.71
C ARG A 35 7.58 1.61 -1.85
N GLY A 36 8.71 1.43 -1.17
CA GLY A 36 8.90 0.33 -0.22
C GLY A 36 7.97 0.38 1.00
N ARG A 37 8.04 -0.67 1.83
CA ARG A 37 7.11 -0.92 2.95
C ARG A 37 7.33 -0.04 4.17
N GLN A 38 8.49 0.58 4.32
CA GLN A 38 8.82 1.35 5.52
C GLN A 38 8.21 2.74 5.43
N ILE A 39 7.48 3.15 6.47
CA ILE A 39 6.91 4.48 6.59
C ILE A 39 8.05 5.48 6.85
N SER A 40 8.06 6.58 6.12
CA SER A 40 8.96 7.72 6.32
C SER A 40 8.22 9.04 6.25
N GLU A 41 8.92 10.13 6.53
CA GLU A 41 8.40 11.50 6.44
C GLU A 41 7.91 11.87 5.03
N ALA A 42 8.37 11.18 3.98
CA ALA A 42 7.89 11.37 2.62
C ALA A 42 6.54 10.66 2.32
N THR A 43 5.94 10.00 3.31
CA THR A 43 4.65 9.28 3.17
C THR A 43 3.49 10.25 3.28
N ALA A 44 2.75 10.42 2.18
CA ALA A 44 1.62 11.36 2.14
C ALA A 44 0.39 10.86 2.92
N GLN A 45 0.10 9.56 2.88
CA GLN A 45 -1.05 8.95 3.55
C GLN A 45 -0.72 7.52 3.98
N ILE A 46 -1.30 7.10 5.10
CA ILE A 46 -1.21 5.74 5.61
C ILE A 46 -2.63 5.17 5.66
N ASN A 47 -2.82 4.01 5.04
CA ASN A 47 -4.06 3.25 5.16
C ASN A 47 -3.97 2.40 6.43
N THR A 48 -4.85 2.66 7.39
CA THR A 48 -4.91 1.95 8.66
C THR A 48 -6.28 1.31 8.85
N ARG A 49 -6.34 0.33 9.76
CA ARG A 49 -7.59 -0.24 10.24
C ARG A 49 -7.52 -0.33 11.76
N VAL A 50 -8.59 0.06 12.44
CA VAL A 50 -8.73 -0.09 13.90
C VAL A 50 -8.79 -1.59 14.23
N LYS A 51 -8.00 -2.03 15.21
CA LYS A 51 -7.91 -3.44 15.63
C LYS A 51 -8.61 -3.73 16.95
N ASP A 52 -8.69 -2.74 17.82
CA ASP A 52 -9.32 -2.79 19.13
C ASP A 52 -9.73 -1.36 19.53
N SER A 53 -10.81 -1.19 20.29
CA SER A 53 -11.29 0.10 20.79
C SER A 53 -11.85 -0.04 22.21
N ASN A 54 -11.47 0.88 23.09
CA ASN A 54 -12.04 0.99 24.44
C ASN A 54 -13.23 1.98 24.49
N GLY A 55 -13.78 2.34 23.33
CA GLY A 55 -14.87 3.29 23.10
C GLY A 55 -15.63 2.92 21.81
N ASP A 56 -16.59 3.74 21.37
CA ASP A 56 -17.48 3.31 20.28
C ASP A 56 -16.78 3.25 18.91
N ILE A 57 -17.13 2.21 18.12
CA ILE A 57 -16.53 1.93 16.80
C ILE A 57 -17.20 2.71 15.67
N ALA A 58 -18.45 3.16 15.86
CA ALA A 58 -19.11 4.15 15.01
C ALA A 58 -18.61 5.57 15.34
N GLU A 59 -18.14 5.81 16.55
CA GLU A 59 -17.21 6.92 16.79
C GLU A 59 -15.83 6.66 16.14
N ALA A 60 -15.43 5.40 15.92
CA ALA A 60 -14.16 5.04 15.28
C ALA A 60 -14.22 4.89 13.73
N PHE A 61 -15.41 4.85 13.11
CA PHE A 61 -15.66 4.65 11.67
C PHE A 61 -16.92 5.36 11.12
N ASP A 62 -17.66 6.13 11.92
CA ASP A 62 -18.80 7.00 11.54
C ASP A 62 -19.96 6.35 10.75
N GLU A 63 -20.28 5.09 11.01
CA GLU A 63 -21.55 4.48 10.58
C GLU A 63 -22.59 4.59 11.71
N ALA A 64 -23.40 5.66 11.68
CA ALA A 64 -24.56 5.88 12.57
C ALA A 64 -25.84 6.15 11.75
#